data_AF-C1EBG0-F1
#
_entry.id   AF-C1EBG0-F1
#
_cell.length_a   1.000
_cell.length_b   1.000
_cell.length_c   1.000
_cell.angle_alpha   90.00
_cell.angle_beta   90.00
_cell.angle_gamma   90.00
#
_symmetry.space_group_name_H-M   'P 1'
#
loop_
_entity.id
_entity.type
_entity.pdbx_description
1 polymer ?
#
loop_
_entity_poly.entity_id
_entity_poly.type
_entity_poly.pdbx_seq_one_letter_code
_entity_poly.pdbx_strand_id
1 'polypeptide(L)'
;MSTLTTATSAFVTGRRVTSGARATTATRLVRPAPPRGPLRVEAMGFGDRKKKVPKVDESMGGAVGGAVLGGLLLGPFGAIIGGNMGANFGAGKKAARMEDEALRKQGISKEMVQMVTEVAQSLANAEDALKTAKESLKFELEDTLSLEAEANELYNMASAAVQSGDDDTARKHLTERKRVEAKMEDAKRRAAEAKGRVQRVEQSVESLASQAKKLESVLKENMANAAELNAREAAAKFQDAMAPSVTELELDDPLERKFRELEGR
;
A
#
# COMPACT_ATOMS: atom_id res chain seq x y z
N MET A 1 -2.60 50.72 -20.35
CA MET A 1 -3.65 49.87 -20.95
C MET A 1 -3.05 49.20 -22.16
N SER A 2 -2.58 47.96 -22.01
CA SER A 2 -1.95 47.18 -23.08
C SER A 2 -2.72 45.88 -23.24
N THR A 3 -3.23 45.67 -24.45
CA THR A 3 -4.11 44.58 -24.83
C THR A 3 -3.33 43.30 -25.13
N LEU A 4 -3.88 42.18 -24.64
CA LEU A 4 -3.52 40.80 -24.92
C LEU A 4 -3.69 40.46 -26.40
N THR A 5 -2.75 39.69 -26.95
CA THR A 5 -2.95 38.96 -28.22
C THR A 5 -2.51 37.52 -28.05
N THR A 6 -3.49 36.62 -28.02
CA THR A 6 -3.38 35.17 -28.02
C THR A 6 -3.11 34.68 -29.44
N ALA A 7 -2.10 33.81 -29.63
CA ALA A 7 -1.87 33.11 -30.89
C ALA A 7 -1.79 31.59 -30.65
N THR A 8 -2.84 30.92 -31.10
CA THR A 8 -3.02 29.48 -31.17
C THR A 8 -2.26 28.93 -32.38
N SER A 9 -1.44 27.89 -32.20
CA SER A 9 -0.79 27.17 -33.30
C SER A 9 -0.95 25.66 -33.07
N ALA A 10 -1.82 25.04 -33.87
CA ALA A 10 -1.97 23.60 -33.96
C ALA A 10 -1.13 23.09 -35.13
N PHE A 11 -0.11 22.28 -34.83
CA PHE A 11 0.78 21.69 -35.80
C PHE A 11 0.25 20.30 -36.22
N VAL A 12 -0.15 20.22 -37.49
CA VAL A 12 -0.45 19.00 -38.25
C VAL A 12 0.86 18.44 -38.79
N THR A 13 1.11 17.12 -38.70
CA THR A 13 1.72 16.28 -39.78
C THR A 13 2.03 14.85 -39.31
N GLY A 14 1.92 13.89 -40.24
CA GLY A 14 2.52 12.54 -40.12
C GLY A 14 1.56 11.40 -40.50
N ARG A 15 1.10 11.30 -41.74
CA ARG A 15 1.70 10.48 -42.82
C ARG A 15 1.97 9.01 -42.43
N ARG A 16 1.00 8.14 -42.74
CA ARG A 16 1.10 6.67 -42.70
C ARG A 16 1.74 6.18 -44.01
N VAL A 17 2.85 5.45 -43.92
CA VAL A 17 3.43 4.73 -45.06
C VAL A 17 3.55 3.25 -44.68
N THR A 18 3.01 2.42 -45.56
CA THR A 18 3.03 0.96 -45.58
C THR A 18 4.25 0.44 -46.33
N SER A 19 4.92 -0.58 -45.80
CA SER A 19 5.62 -1.70 -46.49
C SER A 19 6.58 -2.32 -45.47
N GLY A 20 6.71 -3.63 -45.29
CA GLY A 20 6.68 -4.70 -46.28
C GLY A 20 8.11 -5.18 -46.52
N ALA A 21 8.69 -5.95 -45.59
CA ALA A 21 9.98 -6.61 -45.79
C ALA A 21 10.03 -7.96 -45.04
N ARG A 22 9.90 -9.03 -45.82
CA ARG A 22 10.27 -10.40 -45.47
C ARG A 22 11.79 -10.47 -45.29
N ALA A 23 12.26 -10.86 -44.11
CA ALA A 23 13.65 -11.26 -43.89
C ALA A 23 13.75 -12.78 -43.93
N THR A 24 14.54 -13.27 -44.88
CA THR A 24 14.96 -14.65 -45.06
C THR A 24 15.95 -15.06 -43.97
N THR A 25 15.59 -16.04 -43.16
CA THR A 25 16.44 -16.60 -42.10
C THR A 25 17.47 -17.53 -42.71
N ALA A 26 18.72 -17.08 -42.80
CA ALA A 26 19.86 -17.91 -43.15
C ALA A 26 20.35 -18.67 -41.90
N THR A 27 20.02 -19.96 -41.82
CA THR A 27 20.46 -20.88 -40.79
C THR A 27 21.97 -21.15 -40.92
N ARG A 28 22.78 -20.50 -40.08
CA ARG A 28 24.22 -20.75 -40.00
C ARG A 28 24.47 -21.92 -39.06
N LEU A 29 24.91 -23.04 -39.62
CA LEU A 29 25.35 -24.25 -38.91
C LEU A 29 26.54 -23.93 -37.99
N VAL A 30 26.32 -24.03 -36.68
CA VAL A 30 27.35 -23.97 -35.64
C VAL A 30 27.92 -25.38 -35.45
N ARG A 31 29.24 -25.55 -35.64
CA ARG A 31 29.95 -26.78 -35.29
C ARG A 31 30.20 -26.83 -33.77
N PRO A 32 29.99 -27.96 -33.09
CA PRO A 32 30.30 -28.10 -31.66
C PRO A 32 31.80 -28.27 -31.40
N ALA A 33 32.30 -27.63 -30.33
CA ALA A 33 33.65 -27.78 -29.82
C ALA A 33 33.81 -29.06 -28.98
N PRO A 34 35.03 -29.65 -28.88
CA PRO A 34 35.27 -30.87 -28.11
C PRO A 34 35.21 -30.66 -26.58
N PRO A 35 34.92 -31.73 -25.80
CA PRO A 35 34.72 -31.65 -24.35
C PRO A 35 36.03 -31.38 -23.60
N ARG A 36 36.02 -30.34 -22.75
CA ARG A 36 37.07 -30.09 -21.76
C ARG A 36 36.85 -31.04 -20.57
N GLY A 37 37.89 -31.80 -20.21
CA GLY A 37 37.89 -32.70 -19.06
C GLY A 37 37.72 -31.97 -17.72
N PRO A 38 37.49 -32.71 -16.61
CA PRO A 38 37.18 -32.13 -15.32
C PRO A 38 38.41 -31.42 -14.73
N LEU A 39 38.32 -30.09 -14.59
CA LEU A 39 39.26 -29.31 -13.80
C LEU A 39 39.03 -29.63 -12.32
N ARG A 40 40.07 -30.18 -11.69
CA ARG A 40 40.17 -30.48 -10.27
C ARG A 40 40.14 -29.15 -9.50
N VAL A 41 39.07 -28.90 -8.77
CA VAL A 41 38.97 -27.73 -7.88
C VAL A 41 39.68 -28.10 -6.58
N GLU A 42 40.91 -27.61 -6.42
CA GLU A 42 41.54 -27.54 -5.10
C GLU A 42 40.84 -26.43 -4.31
N ALA A 43 40.22 -26.81 -3.20
CA ALA A 43 39.61 -25.91 -2.24
C ALA A 43 40.70 -25.10 -1.54
N MET A 44 40.87 -23.83 -1.93
CA MET A 44 41.56 -22.85 -1.10
C MET A 44 40.54 -22.15 -0.21
N GLY A 45 40.81 -22.19 1.09
CA GLY A 45 39.90 -21.82 2.17
C GLY A 45 39.44 -20.37 2.14
N PHE A 46 38.12 -20.20 2.23
CA PHE A 46 37.48 -18.94 2.57
C PHE A 46 37.71 -18.64 4.05
N GLY A 47 38.63 -17.72 4.34
CA GLY A 47 38.75 -17.09 5.64
C GLY A 47 37.55 -16.19 5.92
N ASP A 48 36.85 -16.46 7.01
CA ASP A 48 35.77 -15.67 7.58
C ASP A 48 36.18 -14.21 7.83
N ARG A 49 36.05 -13.35 6.81
CA ARG A 49 35.98 -11.90 7.02
C ARG A 49 34.51 -11.51 7.14
N LYS A 50 34.04 -11.47 8.38
CA LYS A 50 32.80 -10.77 8.79
C LYS A 50 32.92 -9.29 8.40
N LYS A 51 32.61 -8.96 7.14
CA LYS A 51 32.32 -7.59 6.72
C LYS A 51 31.04 -7.18 7.45
N LYS A 52 31.16 -6.19 8.34
CA LYS A 52 30.00 -5.48 8.88
C LYS A 52 29.28 -4.84 7.69
N VAL A 53 28.16 -5.44 7.31
CA VAL A 53 27.21 -4.81 6.39
C VAL A 53 26.80 -3.48 7.02
N PRO A 54 26.87 -2.34 6.30
CA PRO A 54 26.32 -1.09 6.82
C PRO A 54 24.84 -1.33 7.11
N LYS A 55 24.46 -1.19 8.38
CA LYS A 55 23.06 -1.18 8.79
C LYS A 55 22.42 0.02 8.10
N VAL A 56 21.65 -0.24 7.06
CA VAL A 56 20.67 0.72 6.57
C VAL A 56 19.64 0.83 7.70
N ASP A 57 19.42 2.03 8.23
CA ASP A 57 18.43 2.26 9.28
C ASP A 57 17.03 1.88 8.75
N GLU A 58 16.64 0.63 8.97
CA GLU A 58 15.30 0.08 8.72
C GLU A 58 14.24 0.64 9.68
N SER A 59 14.65 1.48 10.62
CA SER A 59 13.86 1.88 11.78
C SER A 59 12.77 2.90 11.49
N MET A 60 12.79 3.60 10.35
CA MET A 60 11.90 4.75 10.14
C MET A 60 10.91 4.61 8.98
N GLY A 61 11.15 3.73 8.01
CA GLY A 61 10.29 3.59 6.81
C GLY A 61 9.38 2.36 6.78
N GLY A 62 9.62 1.35 7.62
CA GLY A 62 8.86 0.08 7.62
C GLY A 62 7.67 0.06 8.59
N ALA A 63 7.83 0.65 9.77
CA ALA A 63 6.83 0.58 10.84
C ALA A 63 5.61 1.49 10.60
N VAL A 64 5.77 2.60 9.87
CA VAL A 64 4.72 3.61 9.71
C VAL A 64 3.59 3.11 8.81
N GLY A 65 3.88 2.38 7.72
CA GLY A 65 2.85 1.84 6.83
C GLY A 65 2.00 0.76 7.51
N GLY A 66 2.66 -0.30 7.99
CA GLY A 66 1.98 -1.46 8.57
C GLY A 66 1.18 -1.14 9.85
N ALA A 67 1.61 -0.17 10.66
CA ALA A 67 0.86 0.24 11.84
C ALA A 67 -0.40 1.06 11.48
N VAL A 68 -0.35 1.87 10.41
CA VAL A 68 -1.52 2.62 9.96
C VAL A 68 -2.56 1.68 9.38
N LEU A 69 -2.18 0.79 8.46
CA LEU A 69 -3.14 -0.15 7.87
C LEU A 69 -3.65 -1.15 8.91
N GLY A 70 -2.76 -1.66 9.77
CA GLY A 70 -3.14 -2.55 10.88
C GLY A 70 -4.07 -1.87 11.89
N GLY A 71 -3.83 -0.60 12.21
CA GLY A 71 -4.71 0.21 13.05
C GLY A 71 -6.06 0.51 12.38
N LEU A 72 -6.06 0.75 11.06
CA LEU A 72 -7.28 0.96 10.29
C LEU A 72 -8.13 -0.31 10.24
N LEU A 73 -7.49 -1.47 10.03
CA LEU A 73 -8.13 -2.77 9.89
C LEU A 73 -8.60 -3.37 11.23
N LEU A 74 -7.99 -3.00 12.36
CA LEU A 74 -8.52 -3.30 13.70
C LEU A 74 -9.46 -2.21 14.23
N GLY A 75 -9.62 -1.11 13.50
CA GLY A 75 -10.46 0.03 13.88
C GLY A 75 -11.91 -0.09 13.40
N PRO A 76 -12.72 0.99 13.58
CA PRO A 76 -14.10 1.04 13.10
C PRO A 76 -14.20 0.85 11.57
N PHE A 77 -13.18 1.28 10.83
CA PHE A 77 -13.07 1.00 9.39
C PHE A 77 -12.94 -0.47 9.07
N GLY A 78 -12.10 -1.19 9.81
CA GLY A 78 -11.95 -2.64 9.68
C GLY A 78 -13.24 -3.39 9.95
N ALA A 79 -14.05 -2.93 10.91
CA ALA A 79 -15.37 -3.50 11.16
C ALA A 79 -16.34 -3.24 9.99
N ILE A 80 -16.35 -2.03 9.42
CA ILE A 80 -17.21 -1.67 8.28
C ILE A 80 -16.79 -2.43 7.01
N ILE A 81 -15.49 -2.45 6.69
CA ILE A 81 -14.96 -3.15 5.51
C ILE A 81 -15.09 -4.67 5.70
N GLY A 82 -14.73 -5.19 6.87
CA GLY A 82 -14.81 -6.62 7.19
C GLY A 82 -16.23 -7.17 7.17
N GLY A 83 -17.21 -6.39 7.67
CA GLY A 83 -18.63 -6.74 7.59
C GLY A 83 -19.13 -6.79 6.15
N ASN A 84 -18.96 -5.70 5.39
CA ASN A 84 -19.49 -5.61 4.02
C ASN A 84 -18.82 -6.55 3.01
N MET A 85 -17.51 -6.79 3.17
CA MET A 85 -16.74 -7.68 2.27
C MET A 85 -16.94 -9.15 2.65
N GLY A 86 -17.06 -9.46 3.95
CA GLY A 86 -17.41 -10.79 4.44
C GLY A 86 -18.84 -11.22 4.09
N ALA A 87 -19.81 -10.30 4.15
CA ALA A 87 -21.19 -10.57 3.77
C ALA A 87 -21.34 -10.85 2.26
N ASN A 88 -20.59 -10.15 1.40
CA ASN A 88 -20.62 -10.37 -0.05
C ASN A 88 -19.95 -11.68 -0.50
N PHE A 89 -19.03 -12.24 0.28
CA PHE A 89 -18.31 -13.48 -0.09
C PHE A 89 -19.02 -14.78 0.36
N GLY A 90 -20.11 -14.71 1.12
CA GLY A 90 -20.80 -15.92 1.61
C GLY A 90 -22.24 -15.79 2.10
N ALA A 91 -22.77 -14.59 2.34
CA ALA A 91 -24.12 -14.41 2.88
C ALA A 91 -25.06 -13.87 1.79
N GLY A 92 -26.14 -14.62 1.49
CA GLY A 92 -27.08 -14.26 0.43
C GLY A 92 -27.65 -12.83 0.57
N LYS A 93 -28.10 -12.23 -0.53
CA LYS A 93 -28.58 -10.83 -0.69
C LYS A 93 -29.49 -10.25 0.43
N LYS A 94 -30.09 -11.09 1.28
CA LYS A 94 -30.86 -10.69 2.46
C LYS A 94 -29.98 -10.22 3.63
N ALA A 95 -28.81 -10.82 3.83
CA ALA A 95 -27.86 -10.42 4.86
C ALA A 95 -27.25 -9.04 4.56
N ALA A 96 -26.80 -8.82 3.32
CA ALA A 96 -26.29 -7.53 2.86
C ALA A 96 -27.30 -6.37 3.03
N ARG A 97 -28.60 -6.63 2.82
CA ARG A 97 -29.66 -5.63 3.05
C ARG A 97 -29.91 -5.33 4.53
N MET A 98 -29.86 -6.35 5.39
CA MET A 98 -29.99 -6.15 6.84
C MET A 98 -28.80 -5.41 7.43
N GLU A 99 -27.62 -5.62 6.86
CA GLU A 99 -26.39 -4.91 7.26
C GLU A 99 -26.40 -3.45 6.77
N ASP A 100 -26.83 -3.19 5.54
CA ASP A 100 -27.06 -1.82 5.05
C ASP A 100 -28.08 -1.06 5.92
N GLU A 101 -29.15 -1.72 6.38
CA GLU A 101 -30.11 -1.12 7.32
C GLU A 101 -29.51 -0.91 8.71
N ALA A 102 -28.65 -1.81 9.20
CA ALA A 102 -27.96 -1.65 10.47
C ALA A 102 -26.93 -0.50 10.43
N LEU A 103 -26.17 -0.37 9.34
CA LEU A 103 -25.23 0.71 9.11
C LEU A 103 -25.95 2.07 9.01
N ARG A 104 -27.10 2.12 8.32
CA ARG A 104 -27.94 3.33 8.29
C ARG A 104 -28.48 3.69 9.67
N LYS A 105 -28.88 2.71 10.49
CA LYS A 105 -29.28 2.95 11.88
C LYS A 105 -28.13 3.50 12.72
N GLN A 106 -26.89 3.12 12.41
CA GLN A 106 -25.68 3.67 13.05
C GLN A 106 -25.24 5.02 12.47
N GLY A 107 -26.02 5.63 11.57
CA GLY A 107 -25.68 6.92 10.96
C GLY A 107 -24.58 6.86 9.90
N ILE A 108 -24.20 5.66 9.48
CA ILE A 108 -23.17 5.46 8.47
C ILE A 108 -23.86 5.48 7.10
N SER A 109 -23.57 6.49 6.28
CA SER A 109 -24.10 6.56 4.92
C SER A 109 -23.35 5.62 3.98
N LYS A 110 -24.02 5.16 2.93
CA LYS A 110 -23.38 4.34 1.88
C LYS A 110 -22.22 5.07 1.21
N GLU A 111 -22.32 6.38 1.07
CA GLU A 111 -21.26 7.24 0.56
C GLU A 111 -20.03 7.23 1.47
N MET A 112 -20.22 7.26 2.79
CA MET A 112 -19.10 7.12 3.75
C MET A 112 -18.41 5.77 3.58
N VAL A 113 -19.16 4.67 3.55
CA VAL A 113 -18.60 3.32 3.33
C VAL A 113 -17.83 3.25 2.01
N GLN A 114 -18.34 3.87 0.95
CA GLN A 114 -17.65 3.90 -0.33
C GLN A 114 -16.33 4.69 -0.25
N MET A 115 -16.34 5.89 0.35
CA MET A 115 -15.12 6.68 0.56
C MET A 115 -14.07 5.92 1.39
N VAL A 116 -14.51 5.24 2.45
CA VAL A 116 -13.65 4.37 3.27
C VAL A 116 -12.99 3.30 2.42
N THR A 117 -13.80 2.60 1.62
CA THR A 117 -13.35 1.47 0.78
C THR A 117 -12.35 1.95 -0.27
N GLU A 118 -12.60 3.11 -0.89
CA GLU A 118 -11.70 3.72 -1.86
C GLU A 118 -10.36 4.12 -1.24
N VAL A 119 -10.37 4.70 -0.04
CA VAL A 119 -9.14 5.05 0.69
C VAL A 119 -8.38 3.81 1.11
N ALA A 120 -9.07 2.77 1.61
CA ALA A 120 -8.44 1.51 1.99
C ALA A 120 -7.79 0.81 0.80
N GLN A 121 -8.49 0.75 -0.35
CA GLN A 121 -7.93 0.17 -1.57
C GLN A 121 -6.74 0.99 -2.09
N SER A 122 -6.83 2.32 -2.05
CA SER A 122 -5.72 3.20 -2.45
C SER A 122 -4.50 3.02 -1.55
N LEU A 123 -4.71 2.88 -0.24
CA LEU A 123 -3.65 2.65 0.72
C LEU A 123 -2.99 1.28 0.52
N ALA A 124 -3.78 0.22 0.31
CA ALA A 124 -3.25 -1.11 -0.02
C ALA A 124 -2.42 -1.11 -1.30
N ASN A 125 -2.92 -0.49 -2.37
CA ASN A 125 -2.19 -0.36 -3.63
C ASN A 125 -0.88 0.44 -3.45
N ALA A 126 -0.89 1.49 -2.61
CA ALA A 126 0.29 2.29 -2.32
C ALA A 126 1.34 1.53 -1.51
N GLU A 127 0.91 0.66 -0.58
CA GLU A 127 1.81 -0.23 0.16
C GLU A 127 2.45 -1.30 -0.72
N ASP A 128 1.69 -1.91 -1.62
CA ASP A 128 2.25 -2.84 -2.61
C ASP A 128 3.28 -2.14 -3.50
N ALA A 129 2.96 -0.93 -3.98
CA ALA A 129 3.90 -0.11 -4.72
C ALA A 129 5.16 0.24 -3.90
N LEU A 130 5.00 0.51 -2.60
CA LEU A 130 6.10 0.80 -1.69
C LEU A 130 7.01 -0.42 -1.51
N LYS A 131 6.42 -1.61 -1.37
CA LYS A 131 7.15 -2.87 -1.28
C LYS A 131 7.98 -3.12 -2.53
N THR A 132 7.38 -3.02 -3.71
CA THR A 132 8.10 -3.16 -4.99
C THR A 132 9.20 -2.11 -5.15
N ALA A 133 8.96 -0.87 -4.73
CA ALA A 133 9.97 0.19 -4.76
C ALA A 133 11.16 -0.12 -3.83
N LYS A 134 10.91 -0.64 -2.63
CA LYS A 134 11.95 -1.05 -1.68
C LYS A 134 12.75 -2.25 -2.15
N GLU A 135 12.08 -3.25 -2.75
CA GLU A 135 12.75 -4.40 -3.38
C GLU A 135 13.67 -3.95 -4.52
N SER A 136 13.20 -3.00 -5.34
CA SER A 136 14.03 -2.41 -6.41
C SER A 136 15.24 -1.67 -5.85
N LEU A 137 15.07 -0.88 -4.79
CA LEU A 137 16.20 -0.20 -4.12
C LEU A 137 17.19 -1.21 -3.55
N LYS A 138 16.71 -2.28 -2.91
CA LYS A 138 17.56 -3.32 -2.36
C LYS A 138 18.41 -3.98 -3.44
N PHE A 139 17.81 -4.34 -4.57
CA PHE A 139 18.54 -4.93 -5.70
C PHE A 139 19.65 -4.01 -6.22
N GLU A 140 19.36 -2.71 -6.38
CA GLU A 140 20.36 -1.73 -6.82
C GLU A 140 21.50 -1.54 -5.78
N LEU A 141 21.19 -1.60 -4.48
CA LEU A 141 22.21 -1.54 -3.43
C LEU A 141 23.08 -2.81 -3.42
N GLU A 142 22.49 -4.00 -3.58
CA GLU A 142 23.23 -5.26 -3.70
C GLU A 142 24.18 -5.25 -4.91
N ASP A 143 23.72 -4.72 -6.04
CA ASP A 143 24.56 -4.52 -7.24
C ASP A 143 25.75 -3.60 -6.94
N THR A 144 25.52 -2.45 -6.29
CA THR A 144 26.62 -1.54 -5.89
C THR A 144 27.64 -2.22 -4.97
N LEU A 145 27.20 -3.02 -4.00
CA LEU A 145 28.07 -3.74 -3.07
C LEU A 145 28.90 -4.82 -3.78
N SER A 146 28.31 -5.49 -4.77
CA SER A 146 29.01 -6.49 -5.57
C SER A 146 30.12 -5.87 -6.43
N LEU A 147 29.84 -4.72 -7.06
CA LEU A 147 30.81 -3.97 -7.86
C LEU A 147 31.93 -3.40 -6.98
N GLU A 148 31.60 -2.95 -5.77
CA GLU A 148 32.60 -2.50 -4.80
C GLU A 148 33.52 -3.65 -4.36
N ALA A 149 32.98 -4.85 -4.17
CA ALA A 149 33.79 -6.03 -3.85
C ALA A 149 34.73 -6.39 -5.01
N GLU A 150 34.25 -6.40 -6.25
CA GLU A 150 35.03 -6.66 -7.47
C GLU A 150 36.15 -5.62 -7.66
N ALA A 151 35.84 -4.32 -7.49
CA ALA A 151 36.83 -3.24 -7.59
C ALA A 151 37.95 -3.39 -6.56
N ASN A 152 37.60 -3.77 -5.32
CA ASN A 152 38.56 -4.04 -4.26
C ASN A 152 39.42 -5.27 -4.56
N GLU A 153 38.85 -6.32 -5.12
CA GLU A 153 39.58 -7.52 -5.51
C GLU A 153 40.61 -7.21 -6.61
N LEU A 154 40.20 -6.48 -7.65
CA LEU A 154 41.09 -6.02 -8.71
C LEU A 154 42.23 -5.14 -8.17
N TYR A 155 41.96 -4.30 -7.17
CA TYR A 155 43.00 -3.52 -6.51
C TYR A 155 44.00 -4.40 -5.75
N ASN A 156 43.52 -5.42 -5.04
CA ASN A 156 44.38 -6.36 -4.32
C ASN A 156 45.25 -7.16 -5.30
N MET A 157 44.69 -7.65 -6.41
CA MET A 157 45.43 -8.32 -7.48
C MET A 157 46.48 -7.41 -8.12
N ALA A 158 46.12 -6.17 -8.43
CA ALA A 158 47.07 -5.18 -8.95
C ALA A 158 48.22 -4.92 -7.97
N SER A 159 47.91 -4.79 -6.68
CA SER A 159 48.91 -4.54 -5.63
C SER A 159 49.87 -5.72 -5.49
N ALA A 160 49.37 -6.96 -5.57
CA ALA A 160 50.20 -8.16 -5.57
C ALA A 160 51.13 -8.22 -6.81
N ALA A 161 50.61 -7.88 -7.99
CA ALA A 161 51.40 -7.87 -9.23
C ALA A 161 52.54 -6.82 -9.19
N VAL A 162 52.28 -5.64 -8.61
CA VAL A 162 53.34 -4.63 -8.38
C VAL A 162 54.42 -5.15 -7.43
N GLN A 163 54.02 -5.83 -6.35
CA GLN A 163 54.97 -6.42 -5.41
C GLN A 163 55.85 -7.51 -6.04
N SER A 164 55.32 -8.24 -7.03
CA SER A 164 56.10 -9.22 -7.81
C SER A 164 56.90 -8.61 -8.98
N GLY A 165 56.83 -7.30 -9.19
CA GLY A 165 57.50 -6.61 -10.31
C GLY A 165 56.86 -6.85 -11.69
N ASP A 166 55.61 -7.34 -11.73
CA ASP A 166 54.86 -7.54 -12.97
C ASP A 166 53.95 -6.33 -13.25
N ASP A 167 54.57 -5.29 -13.80
CA ASP A 167 53.91 -4.02 -14.11
C ASP A 167 52.84 -4.12 -15.20
N ASP A 168 52.94 -5.12 -16.09
CA ASP A 168 51.98 -5.32 -17.18
C ASP A 168 50.68 -5.92 -16.66
N THR A 169 50.77 -6.91 -15.77
CA THR A 169 49.59 -7.49 -15.09
C THR A 169 48.94 -6.49 -14.15
N ALA A 170 49.73 -5.71 -13.40
CA ALA A 170 49.22 -4.62 -12.56
C ALA A 170 48.40 -3.60 -13.38
N ARG A 171 48.92 -3.18 -14.54
CA ARG A 171 48.22 -2.25 -15.44
C ARG A 171 46.89 -2.81 -15.96
N LYS A 172 46.82 -4.10 -16.26
CA LYS A 172 45.57 -4.76 -16.68
C LYS A 172 44.52 -4.71 -15.57
N HIS A 173 44.86 -5.12 -14.35
CA HIS A 173 43.93 -5.10 -13.22
C HIS A 173 43.45 -3.68 -12.86
N LEU A 174 44.33 -2.69 -12.90
CA LEU A 174 43.93 -1.28 -12.69
C LEU A 174 43.03 -0.75 -13.80
N THR A 175 43.23 -1.19 -15.04
CA THR A 175 42.36 -0.81 -16.16
C THR A 175 40.97 -1.42 -16.02
N GLU A 176 40.88 -2.70 -15.68
CA GLU A 176 39.58 -3.33 -15.39
C GLU A 176 38.90 -2.70 -14.17
N ARG A 177 39.66 -2.37 -13.11
CA ARG A 177 39.11 -1.69 -11.93
C ARG A 177 38.43 -0.38 -12.31
N LYS A 178 39.06 0.45 -13.15
CA LYS A 178 38.46 1.70 -13.64
C LYS A 178 37.14 1.48 -14.38
N ARG A 179 37.01 0.38 -15.12
CA ARG A 179 35.75 0.02 -15.79
C ARG A 179 34.68 -0.41 -14.79
N VAL A 180 35.05 -1.17 -13.76
CA VAL A 180 34.14 -1.56 -12.68
C VAL A 180 33.71 -0.35 -11.86
N GLU A 181 34.62 0.58 -11.56
CA GLU A 181 34.29 1.84 -10.87
C GLU A 181 33.30 2.69 -11.67
N ALA A 182 33.45 2.77 -12.99
CA ALA A 182 32.47 3.46 -13.83
C ALA A 182 31.07 2.81 -13.75
N LYS A 183 30.99 1.47 -13.79
CA LYS A 183 29.71 0.74 -13.59
C LYS A 183 29.13 0.96 -12.20
N MET A 184 29.99 1.02 -11.18
CA MET A 184 29.58 1.27 -9.80
C MET A 184 28.94 2.66 -9.66
N GLU A 185 29.50 3.70 -10.29
CA GLU A 185 28.89 5.03 -10.29
C GLU A 185 27.52 5.04 -10.99
N ASP A 186 27.38 4.31 -12.10
CA ASP A 186 26.08 4.13 -12.76
C ASP A 186 25.07 3.38 -11.86
N ALA A 187 25.51 2.34 -11.14
CA ALA A 187 24.68 1.61 -10.18
C ALA A 187 24.29 2.50 -8.98
N LYS A 188 25.20 3.33 -8.46
CA LYS A 188 24.88 4.31 -7.40
C LYS A 188 23.84 5.33 -7.85
N ARG A 189 23.92 5.80 -9.11
CA ARG A 189 22.90 6.68 -9.69
C ARG A 189 21.54 5.99 -9.73
N ARG A 190 21.47 4.74 -10.23
CA ARG A 190 20.22 3.95 -10.23
C ARG A 190 19.67 3.72 -8.81
N ALA A 191 20.53 3.43 -7.84
CA ALA A 191 20.14 3.29 -6.43
C ALA A 191 19.58 4.61 -5.86
N ALA A 192 20.18 5.76 -6.18
CA ALA A 192 19.68 7.07 -5.77
C ALA A 192 18.30 7.38 -6.39
N GLU A 193 18.11 7.06 -7.66
CA GLU A 193 16.81 7.19 -8.33
C GLU A 193 15.76 6.26 -7.70
N ALA A 194 16.13 5.02 -7.37
CA ALA A 194 15.27 4.05 -6.69
C ALA A 194 14.88 4.56 -5.29
N LYS A 195 15.82 5.13 -4.54
CA LYS A 195 15.56 5.76 -3.25
C LYS A 195 14.58 6.92 -3.39
N GLY A 196 14.74 7.75 -4.42
CA GLY A 196 13.78 8.81 -4.74
C GLY A 196 12.37 8.28 -5.06
N ARG A 197 12.25 7.12 -5.72
CA ARG A 197 10.95 6.45 -5.92
C ARG A 197 10.33 6.01 -4.60
N VAL A 198 11.10 5.36 -3.73
CA VAL A 198 10.64 4.95 -2.39
C VAL A 198 10.09 6.15 -1.62
N GLN A 199 10.85 7.24 -1.53
CA GLN A 199 10.42 8.45 -0.81
C GLN A 199 9.13 9.05 -1.34
N ARG A 200 8.94 9.09 -2.67
CA ARG A 200 7.69 9.59 -3.26
C ARG A 200 6.50 8.70 -2.92
N VAL A 201 6.68 7.38 -2.90
CA VAL A 201 5.61 6.45 -2.53
C VAL A 201 5.32 6.54 -1.03
N GLU A 202 6.33 6.68 -0.17
CA GLU A 202 6.16 6.89 1.28
C GLU A 202 5.35 8.15 1.58
N GLN A 203 5.63 9.26 0.88
CA GLN A 203 4.85 10.50 0.99
C GLN A 203 3.38 10.30 0.58
N SER A 204 3.13 9.52 -0.49
CA SER A 204 1.77 9.18 -0.91
C SER A 204 1.05 8.32 0.14
N VAL A 205 1.72 7.33 0.72
CA VAL A 205 1.18 6.50 1.82
C VAL A 205 0.84 7.37 3.03
N GLU A 206 1.71 8.29 3.42
CA GLU A 206 1.48 9.20 4.56
C GLU A 206 0.30 10.15 4.33
N SER A 207 0.15 10.66 3.11
CA SER A 207 -0.99 11.50 2.72
C SER A 207 -2.29 10.71 2.80
N LEU A 208 -2.33 9.50 2.24
CA LEU A 208 -3.50 8.60 2.30
C LEU A 208 -3.82 8.20 3.74
N ALA A 209 -2.80 7.89 4.56
CA ALA A 209 -2.95 7.62 5.98
C ALA A 209 -3.60 8.79 6.73
N SER A 210 -3.17 10.02 6.43
CA SER A 210 -3.73 11.23 7.03
C SER A 210 -5.18 11.47 6.60
N GLN A 211 -5.51 11.21 5.33
CA GLN A 211 -6.88 11.26 4.83
C GLN A 211 -7.76 10.21 5.52
N ALA A 212 -7.26 8.99 5.68
CA ALA A 212 -7.95 7.91 6.38
C ALA A 212 -8.26 8.30 7.84
N LYS A 213 -7.30 8.88 8.57
CA LYS A 213 -7.52 9.37 9.94
C LYS A 213 -8.58 10.47 10.03
N LYS A 214 -8.61 11.39 9.07
CA LYS A 214 -9.64 12.44 9.01
C LYS A 214 -11.03 11.84 8.79
N LEU A 215 -11.15 10.90 7.85
CA LEU A 215 -12.38 10.16 7.63
C LEU A 215 -12.79 9.38 8.89
N GLU A 216 -11.84 8.83 9.65
CA GLU A 216 -12.12 8.14 10.91
C GLU A 216 -12.78 9.05 11.93
N SER A 217 -12.26 10.28 12.08
CA SER A 217 -12.83 11.28 12.99
C SER A 217 -14.27 11.59 12.61
N VAL A 218 -14.50 11.88 11.32
CA VAL A 218 -15.84 12.18 10.79
C VAL A 218 -16.79 11.01 11.02
N LEU A 219 -16.34 9.77 10.80
CA LEU A 219 -17.14 8.57 11.06
C LEU A 219 -17.46 8.40 12.54
N LYS A 220 -16.48 8.57 13.44
CA LYS A 220 -16.71 8.50 14.90
C LYS A 220 -17.71 9.55 15.36
N GLU A 221 -17.59 10.78 14.87
CA GLU A 221 -18.51 11.86 15.17
C GLU A 221 -19.93 11.55 14.67
N ASN A 222 -20.07 11.07 13.43
CA ASN A 222 -21.38 10.71 12.87
C ASN A 222 -22.02 9.52 13.61
N MET A 223 -21.23 8.50 13.95
CA MET A 223 -21.72 7.35 14.72
C MET A 223 -22.12 7.75 16.14
N ALA A 224 -21.36 8.64 16.80
CA ALA A 224 -21.70 9.16 18.12
C ALA A 224 -23.01 9.97 18.09
N ASN A 225 -23.15 10.85 17.10
CA ASN A 225 -24.38 11.65 16.90
C ASN A 225 -25.59 10.74 16.63
N ALA A 226 -25.44 9.71 15.79
CA ALA A 226 -26.50 8.76 15.51
C ALA A 226 -26.85 7.88 16.72
N ALA A 227 -25.85 7.45 17.49
CA ALA A 227 -26.08 6.72 18.73
C ALA A 227 -26.84 7.57 19.75
N GLU A 228 -26.51 8.86 19.89
CA GLU A 228 -27.22 9.78 20.77
C GLU A 228 -28.67 10.02 20.32
N LEU A 229 -28.90 10.22 19.02
CA LEU A 229 -30.26 10.36 18.47
C LEU A 229 -31.09 9.10 18.70
N ASN A 230 -30.52 7.91 18.43
CA ASN A 230 -31.20 6.64 18.70
C ASN A 230 -31.46 6.41 20.19
N ALA A 231 -30.53 6.79 21.07
CA ALA A 231 -30.71 6.68 22.51
C ALA A 231 -31.81 7.63 23.01
N ARG A 232 -31.88 8.85 22.47
CA ARG A 232 -32.95 9.82 22.75
C ARG A 232 -34.30 9.34 22.22
N GLU A 233 -34.37 8.79 21.01
CA GLU A 233 -35.60 8.19 20.48
C GLU A 233 -36.04 6.95 21.28
N ALA A 234 -35.10 6.12 21.72
CA ALA A 234 -35.39 4.98 22.58
C ALA A 234 -35.90 5.42 23.96
N ALA A 235 -35.29 6.47 24.54
CA ALA A 235 -35.75 7.06 25.79
C ALA A 235 -37.12 7.73 25.65
N ALA A 236 -37.39 8.41 24.53
CA ALA A 236 -38.68 9.00 24.23
C ALA A 236 -39.75 7.91 24.04
N LYS A 237 -39.46 6.82 23.33
CA LYS A 237 -40.36 5.66 23.22
C LYS A 237 -40.61 4.99 24.58
N PHE A 238 -39.60 4.96 25.46
CA PHE A 238 -39.77 4.45 26.82
C PHE A 238 -40.64 5.37 27.69
N GLN A 239 -40.51 6.69 27.53
CA GLN A 239 -41.37 7.67 28.20
C GLN A 239 -42.80 7.66 27.65
N ASP A 240 -43.00 7.45 26.35
CA ASP A 240 -44.32 7.34 25.72
C ASP A 240 -45.01 6.01 26.11
N ALA A 241 -44.24 4.94 26.31
CA ALA A 241 -44.72 3.67 26.86
C ALA A 241 -44.97 3.69 28.38
N MET A 242 -44.37 4.66 29.10
CA MET A 242 -44.58 4.90 30.54
C MET A 242 -45.54 6.07 30.82
N ALA A 243 -45.95 6.82 29.80
CA ALA A 243 -47.09 7.72 29.90
C ALA A 243 -48.34 6.83 29.96
N PRO A 244 -49.00 6.66 31.12
CA PRO A 244 -50.29 5.99 31.11
C PRO A 244 -51.19 6.81 30.20
N SER A 245 -51.90 6.14 29.30
CA SER A 245 -53.08 6.70 28.68
C SER A 245 -54.01 7.18 29.80
N VAL A 246 -53.96 8.47 30.13
CA VAL A 246 -55.00 9.16 30.89
C VAL A 246 -56.16 9.37 29.91
N THR A 247 -56.74 8.25 29.51
CA THR A 247 -58.02 8.17 28.83
C THR A 247 -58.71 6.99 29.49
N GLU A 248 -59.50 7.32 30.50
CA GLU A 248 -60.74 6.60 30.82
C GLU A 248 -60.55 5.17 31.33
N LEU A 249 -59.77 5.01 32.40
CA LEU A 249 -60.19 4.07 33.45
C LEU A 249 -61.15 4.83 34.36
N GLU A 250 -62.41 4.93 33.93
CA GLU A 250 -63.52 4.95 34.87
C GLU A 250 -63.37 3.69 35.74
N LEU A 251 -62.66 3.84 36.87
CA LEU A 251 -62.95 3.03 38.03
C LEU A 251 -64.36 3.44 38.47
N ASP A 252 -65.37 2.84 37.83
CA ASP A 252 -66.70 2.72 38.42
C ASP A 252 -66.51 2.22 39.85
N ASP A 253 -66.75 3.07 40.84
CA ASP A 253 -66.71 2.67 42.24
C ASP A 253 -67.69 1.50 42.41
N PRO A 254 -67.26 0.34 42.92
CA PRO A 254 -68.16 -0.80 43.14
C PRO A 254 -69.36 -0.47 44.04
N LEU A 255 -69.33 0.66 44.78
CA LEU A 255 -70.50 1.22 45.45
C LEU A 255 -71.51 1.87 44.51
N GLU A 256 -71.09 2.63 43.50
CA GLU A 256 -71.99 3.30 42.56
C GLU A 256 -72.79 2.31 41.70
N ARG A 257 -72.19 1.17 41.34
CA ARG A 257 -72.92 0.06 40.68
C ARG A 257 -74.02 -0.52 41.56
N LYS A 258 -73.78 -0.68 42.87
CA LYS A 258 -74.77 -1.21 43.81
C LYS A 258 -75.90 -0.23 44.09
N PHE A 259 -75.61 1.08 44.10
CA PHE A 259 -76.64 2.10 44.25
C PHE A 259 -77.54 2.23 43.01
N ARG A 260 -76.97 2.15 41.80
CA ARG A 260 -77.77 2.10 40.55
C ARG A 260 -78.70 0.88 40.47
N GLU A 261 -78.26 -0.28 40.96
CA GLU A 261 -79.12 -1.48 41.01
C GLU A 261 -80.27 -1.35 42.02
N LEU A 262 -80.12 -0.53 43.07
CA LEU A 262 -81.15 -0.28 44.08
C LEU A 262 -82.15 0.81 43.67
N GLU A 263 -81.73 1.79 42.88
CA GLU A 263 -82.62 2.83 42.34
C GLU A 263 -83.42 2.40 41.10
N GLY A 264 -83.07 1.26 40.49
CA GLY A 264 -83.75 0.69 39.34
C GLY A 264 -84.91 -0.27 39.65
N ARG A 265 -85.42 -0.28 40.89
CA ARG A 265 -86.49 -1.20 41.32
C ARG A 265 -87.65 -0.51 42.02
#